data_AF-A0A1X7SED6-F1
#
_entry.id   AF-A0A1X7SED6-F1
#
_cell.length_a   1.000
_cell.length_b   1.000
_cell.length_c   1.000
_cell.angle_alpha   90.00
_cell.angle_beta   90.00
_cell.angle_gamma   90.00
#
_symmetry.space_group_name_H-M   'P 1'
#
loop_
_entity.id
_entity.type
_entity.pdbx_description
1 polymer ?
#
loop_
_entity_poly.entity_id
_entity_poly.type
_entity_poly.pdbx_seq_one_letter_code
_entity_poly.pdbx_strand_id
1 'polypeptide(L)'
;MATKTSSCSSSLSLFSSPLTIGQLIDVLNLLKRCGFPRRRWKELGLTLGLLMDSLDAIAENYSKVEDRFIECIARWLRRADNVDSKGGATFDSLSDALKSMNENAAADKLDQEKHSACLSLAIDIFNTHRPLLSQSLSDPVSVAIMLQREGVITGQVLASVESASPSVPNQREVLLAAIIVAIESKYSLLQTFASVLCKFTGNVKLGTVIQRDY
;
A
#
# COMPACT_ATOMS: atom_id res chain seq x y z
N MET A 1 -1.10 -28.48 -11.90
CA MET A 1 -1.82 -27.31 -12.46
C MET A 1 -1.39 -26.10 -11.64
N ALA A 2 -0.28 -25.48 -12.04
CA ALA A 2 0.36 -24.39 -11.30
C ALA A 2 0.84 -23.36 -12.31
N THR A 3 0.40 -22.11 -12.14
CA THR A 3 1.00 -20.83 -12.57
C THR A 3 -0.09 -19.76 -12.71
N LYS A 4 -0.50 -19.18 -11.58
CA LYS A 4 -1.26 -17.91 -11.54
C LYS A 4 -0.72 -16.93 -10.48
N THR A 5 0.50 -17.15 -10.01
CA THR A 5 1.16 -16.30 -9.00
C THR A 5 1.98 -15.16 -9.61
N SER A 6 2.35 -15.24 -10.89
CA SER A 6 3.26 -14.26 -11.51
C SER A 6 2.65 -12.87 -11.75
N SER A 7 1.33 -12.74 -11.95
CA SER A 7 0.71 -11.45 -12.25
C SER A 7 0.33 -10.64 -11.01
N CYS A 8 0.20 -11.31 -9.86
CA CYS A 8 -0.15 -10.68 -8.58
C CYS A 8 1.09 -10.09 -7.90
N SER A 9 2.24 -10.76 -7.98
CA SER A 9 3.49 -10.27 -7.36
C SER A 9 4.02 -8.97 -8.00
N SER A 10 3.82 -8.77 -9.29
CA SER A 10 4.24 -7.54 -10.00
C SER A 10 3.31 -6.34 -9.75
N SER A 11 2.03 -6.56 -9.46
CA SER A 11 1.09 -5.48 -9.13
C SER A 11 1.25 -5.00 -7.68
N LEU A 12 1.71 -5.88 -6.78
CA LEU A 12 1.91 -5.59 -5.37
C LEU A 12 3.17 -4.78 -5.08
N SER A 13 4.26 -5.00 -5.81
CA SER A 13 5.49 -4.22 -5.67
C SER A 13 5.33 -2.75 -6.09
N LEU A 14 4.30 -2.43 -6.87
CA LEU A 14 4.04 -1.08 -7.34
C LEU A 14 3.75 -0.13 -6.19
N PHE A 15 2.90 -0.51 -5.25
CA PHE A 15 2.50 0.39 -4.18
C PHE A 15 3.51 0.47 -3.03
N SER A 16 4.66 -0.19 -3.18
CA SER A 16 5.83 -0.05 -2.31
C SER A 16 6.62 1.21 -2.69
N SER A 17 7.09 1.96 -1.69
CA SER A 17 7.92 3.16 -1.90
C SER A 17 9.38 2.88 -1.54
N PRO A 18 10.36 3.46 -2.27
CA PRO A 18 10.20 4.32 -3.45
C PRO A 18 9.99 3.54 -4.75
N LEU A 19 9.34 4.17 -5.73
CA LEU A 19 9.28 3.64 -7.09
C LEU A 19 10.64 3.76 -7.77
N THR A 20 10.94 2.80 -8.64
CA THR A 20 12.20 2.75 -9.40
C THR A 20 11.94 2.68 -10.90
N ILE A 21 12.97 2.95 -11.70
CA ILE A 21 12.90 2.85 -13.16
C ILE A 21 12.47 1.46 -13.66
N GLY A 22 12.69 0.40 -12.87
CA GLY A 22 12.24 -0.96 -13.19
C GLY A 22 10.72 -1.10 -13.28
N GLN A 23 9.97 -0.17 -12.67
CA GLN A 23 8.50 -0.15 -12.62
C GLN A 23 7.89 0.79 -13.69
N LEU A 24 8.70 1.31 -14.62
CA LEU A 24 8.24 2.26 -15.65
C LEU A 24 7.02 1.77 -16.43
N ILE A 25 7.06 0.52 -16.92
CA ILE A 25 5.98 -0.05 -17.72
C ILE A 25 4.69 -0.16 -16.91
N ASP A 26 4.80 -0.54 -15.65
CA ASP A 26 3.66 -0.71 -14.77
C ASP A 26 3.00 0.63 -14.42
N VAL A 27 3.79 1.66 -14.12
CA VAL A 27 3.31 3.03 -13.90
C VAL A 27 2.61 3.57 -15.15
N LEU A 28 3.19 3.38 -16.34
CA LEU A 28 2.59 3.81 -17.60
C LEU A 28 1.25 3.09 -17.87
N ASN A 29 1.20 1.78 -17.65
CA ASN A 29 -0.02 0.99 -17.78
C ASN A 29 -1.09 1.45 -16.78
N LEU A 30 -0.70 1.78 -15.56
CA LEU A 30 -1.61 2.28 -14.54
C LEU A 30 -2.15 3.67 -14.90
N LEU A 31 -1.30 4.62 -15.29
CA LEU A 31 -1.74 5.94 -15.76
C LEU A 31 -2.70 5.85 -16.96
N LYS A 32 -2.46 4.89 -17.87
CA LYS A 32 -3.37 4.58 -18.97
C LYS A 32 -4.72 4.04 -18.46
N ARG A 33 -4.73 3.11 -17.49
CA ARG A 33 -5.96 2.61 -16.85
C ARG A 33 -6.70 3.72 -16.10
N CYS A 34 -5.98 4.64 -15.46
CA CYS A 34 -6.54 5.83 -14.81
C CYS A 34 -7.11 6.85 -15.80
N GLY A 35 -6.86 6.69 -17.11
CA GLY A 35 -7.37 7.58 -18.14
C GLY A 35 -6.60 8.90 -18.24
N PHE A 36 -5.38 8.98 -17.69
CA PHE A 36 -4.59 10.20 -17.73
C PHE A 36 -4.25 10.61 -19.18
N PRO A 37 -4.50 11.86 -19.59
CA PRO A 37 -4.24 12.31 -20.94
C PRO A 37 -2.75 12.57 -21.19
N ARG A 38 -2.09 11.65 -21.90
CA ARG A 38 -0.64 11.71 -22.22
C ARG A 38 -0.15 13.02 -22.85
N ARG A 39 -1.03 13.76 -23.53
CA ARG A 39 -0.72 15.11 -24.08
C ARG A 39 -0.31 16.13 -23.00
N ARG A 40 -0.72 15.94 -21.74
CA ARG A 40 -0.38 16.80 -20.59
C ARG A 40 0.94 16.38 -19.91
N TRP A 41 1.75 15.52 -20.53
CA TRP A 41 3.01 15.05 -19.96
C TRP A 41 3.93 16.17 -19.46
N LYS A 42 4.00 17.30 -20.18
CA LYS A 42 4.88 18.43 -19.82
C LYS A 42 4.45 19.09 -18.51
N GLU A 43 3.15 19.33 -18.37
CA GLU A 43 2.57 19.88 -17.15
C GLU A 43 2.70 18.90 -15.97
N LEU A 44 2.53 17.60 -16.23
CA LEU A 44 2.78 16.55 -15.23
C LEU A 44 4.23 16.55 -14.78
N GLY A 45 5.18 16.58 -15.73
CA GLY A 45 6.60 16.61 -15.43
C GLY A 45 6.99 17.80 -14.55
N LEU A 46 6.50 19.01 -14.85
CA LEU A 46 6.73 20.20 -14.04
C LEU A 46 6.21 20.01 -12.61
N THR A 47 5.00 19.49 -12.48
CA THR A 47 4.34 19.28 -11.19
C THR A 47 5.07 18.24 -10.35
N LEU A 48 5.60 17.20 -10.99
CA LEU A 48 6.44 16.16 -10.39
C LEU A 48 7.86 16.63 -10.06
N GLY A 49 8.24 17.87 -10.39
CA GLY A 49 9.54 18.45 -10.04
C GLY A 49 10.60 18.38 -11.13
N LEU A 50 10.26 18.01 -12.36
CA LEU A 50 11.15 18.16 -13.51
C LEU A 50 11.27 19.64 -13.90
N LEU A 51 12.47 20.06 -14.30
CA LEU A 51 12.73 21.43 -14.74
C LEU A 51 12.22 21.66 -16.17
N MET A 52 11.88 22.91 -16.50
CA MET A 52 11.43 23.27 -17.85
C MET A 52 12.46 22.89 -18.91
N ASP A 53 13.75 23.14 -18.67
CA ASP A 53 14.85 22.79 -19.58
C ASP A 53 14.91 21.29 -19.86
N SER A 54 14.72 20.45 -18.83
CA SER A 54 14.65 18.99 -18.97
C SER A 54 13.47 18.57 -19.86
N LEU A 55 12.33 19.23 -19.72
CA LEU A 55 11.13 18.93 -20.50
C LEU A 55 11.25 19.45 -21.94
N ASP A 56 11.85 20.61 -22.15
CA ASP A 56 12.12 21.12 -23.49
C ASP A 56 13.09 20.22 -24.25
N ALA A 57 14.13 19.72 -23.58
CA ALA A 57 15.01 18.71 -24.15
C ALA A 57 14.26 17.41 -24.54
N ILE A 58 13.26 16.98 -23.76
CA ILE A 58 12.39 15.85 -24.15
C ILE A 58 11.56 16.20 -25.39
N ALA A 59 11.02 17.42 -25.45
CA ALA A 59 10.21 17.86 -26.58
C ALA A 59 11.02 17.92 -27.89
N GLU A 60 12.30 18.31 -27.83
CA GLU A 60 13.19 18.35 -28.98
C GLU A 60 13.64 16.96 -29.44
N ASN A 61 13.96 16.08 -28.49
CA ASN A 61 14.52 14.75 -28.80
C ASN A 61 13.50 13.74 -29.32
N TYR A 62 12.21 13.94 -29.06
CA TYR A 62 11.15 13.00 -29.42
C TYR A 62 10.04 13.71 -30.21
N SER A 63 9.59 13.11 -31.32
CA SER A 63 8.51 13.67 -32.14
C SER A 63 7.11 13.23 -31.70
N LYS A 64 6.98 12.01 -31.15
CA LYS A 64 5.69 11.44 -30.74
C LYS A 64 5.37 11.80 -29.29
N VAL A 65 4.10 12.13 -29.04
CA VAL A 65 3.60 12.41 -27.67
C VAL A 65 3.79 11.20 -26.75
N GLU A 66 3.65 9.98 -27.25
CA GLU A 66 3.85 8.76 -26.46
C GLU A 66 5.29 8.66 -25.95
N ASP A 67 6.28 8.85 -26.82
CA ASP A 67 7.69 8.75 -26.46
C ASP A 67 8.10 9.84 -25.46
N ARG A 68 7.58 11.07 -25.64
CA ARG A 68 7.77 12.17 -24.69
C ARG A 68 7.19 11.86 -23.32
N PHE A 69 5.98 11.29 -23.28
CA PHE A 69 5.34 10.88 -22.03
C PHE A 69 6.12 9.76 -21.33
N ILE A 70 6.58 8.75 -22.07
CA ILE A 70 7.41 7.66 -21.54
C ILE A 70 8.69 8.21 -20.91
N GLU A 71 9.42 9.07 -21.63
CA GLU A 71 10.68 9.63 -21.12
C GLU A 71 10.45 10.57 -19.92
N CYS A 72 9.36 11.35 -19.92
CA CYS A 72 8.97 12.16 -18.77
C CYS A 72 8.79 11.32 -17.50
N ILE A 73 8.04 10.22 -17.58
CA ILE A 73 7.85 9.31 -16.44
C ILE A 73 9.18 8.62 -16.08
N ALA A 74 10.00 8.26 -17.05
CA ALA A 74 11.32 7.67 -16.81
C ALA A 74 12.24 8.62 -16.03
N ARG A 75 12.25 9.92 -16.35
CA ARG A 75 13.03 10.92 -15.60
C ARG A 75 12.51 11.12 -14.17
N TRP A 76 11.20 11.15 -13.98
CA TRP A 76 10.61 11.19 -12.65
C TRP A 76 11.01 9.96 -11.82
N LEU A 77 10.92 8.74 -12.38
CA LEU A 77 11.34 7.51 -11.70
C LEU A 77 12.85 7.43 -11.42
N ARG A 78 13.67 8.13 -12.22
CA ARG A 78 15.11 8.31 -11.95
C ARG A 78 15.39 9.41 -10.92
N ARG A 79 14.35 10.05 -10.38
CA ARG A 79 14.46 11.16 -9.41
C ARG A 79 15.30 12.31 -9.93
N ALA A 80 15.15 12.65 -11.21
CA ALA A 80 15.87 13.76 -11.82
C ALA A 80 15.44 15.11 -11.23
N ASP A 81 16.26 16.14 -11.43
CA ASP A 81 15.92 17.52 -11.09
C ASP A 81 15.47 17.69 -9.62
N ASN A 82 14.28 18.27 -9.42
CA ASN A 82 13.71 18.60 -8.11
C ASN A 82 12.66 17.58 -7.65
N VAL A 83 12.61 16.37 -8.23
CA VAL A 83 11.62 15.33 -7.89
C VAL A 83 11.60 15.03 -6.39
N ASP A 84 12.77 15.00 -5.75
CA ASP A 84 12.88 14.73 -4.32
C ASP A 84 12.29 15.83 -3.46
N SER A 85 12.34 17.09 -3.91
CA SER A 85 11.67 18.21 -3.24
C SER A 85 10.14 18.15 -3.36
N LYS A 86 9.61 17.33 -4.28
CA LYS A 86 8.19 17.10 -4.54
C LYS A 86 7.67 15.77 -3.96
N GLY A 87 8.40 15.17 -3.02
CA GLY A 87 8.00 13.91 -2.39
C GLY A 87 8.60 12.65 -3.04
N GLY A 88 9.51 12.82 -4.01
CA GLY A 88 10.24 11.73 -4.66
C GLY A 88 9.41 10.98 -5.71
N ALA A 89 9.93 9.85 -6.18
CA ALA A 89 9.19 8.95 -7.06
C ALA A 89 8.27 8.03 -6.23
N THR A 90 7.11 8.54 -5.80
CA THR A 90 6.14 7.78 -5.00
C THR A 90 4.73 7.86 -5.57
N PHE A 91 3.90 6.87 -5.26
CA PHE A 91 2.48 6.90 -5.63
C PHE A 91 1.74 8.14 -5.09
N ASP A 92 2.06 8.54 -3.86
CA ASP A 92 1.45 9.69 -3.22
C ASP A 92 1.82 10.99 -3.96
N SER A 93 3.11 11.18 -4.28
CA SER A 93 3.55 12.34 -5.09
C SER A 93 2.90 12.39 -6.48
N LEU A 94 2.65 11.24 -7.11
CA LEU A 94 1.97 11.15 -8.39
C LEU A 94 0.48 11.50 -8.26
N SER A 95 -0.20 10.97 -7.24
CA SER A 95 -1.60 11.31 -6.93
C SER A 95 -1.76 12.81 -6.64
N ASP A 96 -0.88 13.37 -5.81
CA ASP A 96 -0.88 14.80 -5.47
C ASP A 96 -0.62 15.67 -6.69
N ALA A 97 0.31 15.25 -7.57
CA ALA A 97 0.55 15.96 -8.83
C ALA A 97 -0.70 15.98 -9.72
N LEU A 98 -1.36 14.83 -9.90
CA LEU A 98 -2.61 14.74 -10.68
C LEU A 98 -3.71 15.64 -10.08
N LYS A 99 -3.89 15.63 -8.76
CA LYS A 99 -4.85 16.51 -8.07
C LYS A 99 -4.54 17.99 -8.30
N SER A 100 -3.26 18.38 -8.18
CA SER A 100 -2.85 19.78 -8.37
C SER A 100 -3.05 20.28 -9.81
N MET A 101 -3.01 19.37 -10.79
CA MET A 101 -3.32 19.66 -12.20
C MET A 101 -4.82 19.59 -12.53
N ASN A 102 -5.67 19.39 -11.52
CA ASN A 102 -7.12 19.15 -11.65
C ASN A 102 -7.49 17.87 -12.42
N GLU A 103 -6.58 16.90 -12.52
CA GLU A 103 -6.86 15.55 -13.04
C GLU A 103 -7.44 14.64 -11.95
N ASN A 104 -8.46 15.15 -11.23
CA ASN A 104 -9.03 14.51 -10.05
C ASN A 104 -9.58 13.10 -10.34
N ALA A 105 -10.22 12.89 -11.49
CA ALA A 105 -10.74 11.58 -11.87
C ALA A 105 -9.61 10.53 -12.04
N ALA A 106 -8.47 10.93 -12.61
CA ALA A 106 -7.31 10.05 -12.74
C ALA A 106 -6.65 9.79 -11.39
N ALA A 107 -6.58 10.82 -10.53
CA ALA A 107 -6.04 10.71 -9.18
C ALA A 107 -6.90 9.80 -8.28
N ASP A 108 -8.22 9.97 -8.28
CA ASP A 108 -9.15 9.15 -7.49
C ASP A 108 -9.07 7.68 -7.90
N LYS A 109 -8.97 7.42 -9.21
CA LYS A 109 -8.80 6.06 -9.74
C LYS A 109 -7.44 5.48 -9.36
N LEU A 110 -6.38 6.29 -9.34
CA LEU A 110 -5.06 5.88 -8.88
C LEU A 110 -5.09 5.49 -7.40
N ASP A 111 -5.74 6.30 -6.55
CA ASP A 111 -5.91 6.04 -5.12
C ASP A 111 -6.74 4.78 -4.87
N GLN A 112 -7.78 4.53 -5.68
CA GLN A 112 -8.59 3.32 -5.62
C GLN A 112 -7.79 2.06 -5.98
N GLU A 113 -6.97 2.12 -7.03
CA GLU A 113 -6.09 1.01 -7.43
C GLU A 113 -5.08 0.69 -6.33
N LYS A 114 -4.46 1.73 -5.72
CA LYS A 114 -3.58 1.58 -4.56
C LYS A 114 -4.30 0.93 -3.38
N HIS A 115 -5.46 1.46 -3.01
CA HIS A 115 -6.25 0.95 -1.90
C HIS A 115 -6.62 -0.54 -2.11
N SER A 116 -7.11 -0.90 -3.30
CA SER A 116 -7.49 -2.28 -3.61
C SER A 116 -6.31 -3.24 -3.53
N ALA A 117 -5.14 -2.85 -4.06
CA ALA A 117 -3.95 -3.68 -4.04
C ALA A 117 -3.39 -3.86 -2.62
N CYS A 118 -3.27 -2.78 -1.86
CA CYS A 118 -2.80 -2.83 -0.47
C CYS A 118 -3.75 -3.61 0.43
N LEU A 119 -5.07 -3.49 0.22
CA LEU A 119 -6.06 -4.26 0.95
C LEU A 119 -5.95 -5.76 0.66
N SER A 120 -5.84 -6.14 -0.62
CA SER A 120 -5.63 -7.54 -1.00
C SER A 120 -4.39 -8.11 -0.34
N LEU A 121 -3.27 -7.37 -0.38
CA LEU A 121 -2.02 -7.78 0.25
C LEU A 121 -2.18 -8.02 1.76
N ALA A 122 -2.80 -7.06 2.46
CA ALA A 122 -3.00 -7.16 3.90
C ALA A 122 -3.84 -8.38 4.28
N ILE A 123 -4.93 -8.63 3.54
CA ILE A 123 -5.78 -9.81 3.75
C ILE A 123 -4.99 -11.09 3.48
N ASP A 124 -4.22 -11.16 2.40
CA ASP A 124 -3.43 -12.34 2.03
C ASP A 124 -2.36 -12.66 3.09
N ILE A 125 -1.64 -11.65 3.58
CA ILE A 125 -0.64 -11.80 4.65
C ILE A 125 -1.32 -12.28 5.93
N PHE A 126 -2.42 -11.63 6.34
CA PHE A 126 -3.13 -12.02 7.55
C PHE A 126 -3.60 -13.48 7.45
N ASN A 127 -4.21 -13.87 6.33
CA ASN A 127 -4.69 -15.24 6.10
C ASN A 127 -3.55 -16.26 6.08
N THR A 128 -2.40 -15.90 5.54
CA THR A 128 -1.19 -16.75 5.54
C THR A 128 -0.74 -17.05 6.98
N HIS A 129 -0.78 -16.07 7.87
CA HIS A 129 -0.34 -16.21 9.27
C HIS A 129 -1.45 -16.61 10.24
N ARG A 130 -2.73 -16.57 9.83
CA ARG A 130 -3.89 -16.88 10.66
C ARG A 130 -3.80 -18.25 11.36
N PRO A 131 -3.36 -19.35 10.71
CA PRO A 131 -3.24 -20.64 11.39
C PRO A 131 -2.22 -20.66 12.53
N LEU A 132 -1.11 -19.94 12.38
CA LEU A 132 -0.09 -19.83 13.44
C LEU A 132 -0.59 -18.95 14.58
N LEU A 133 -1.31 -17.86 14.25
CA LEU A 133 -1.94 -17.00 15.25
C LEU A 133 -2.98 -17.75 16.09
N SER A 134 -3.85 -18.55 15.48
CA SER A 134 -4.88 -19.30 16.22
C SER A 134 -4.28 -20.35 17.16
N GLN A 135 -3.11 -20.90 16.81
CA GLN A 135 -2.44 -21.91 17.62
C GLN A 135 -1.54 -21.32 18.71
N SER A 136 -0.88 -20.19 18.45
CA SER A 136 0.26 -19.73 19.25
C SER A 136 0.10 -18.34 19.86
N LEU A 137 -0.95 -17.57 19.52
CA LEU A 137 -1.16 -16.24 20.09
C LEU A 137 -1.34 -16.35 21.62
N SER A 138 -0.37 -15.81 22.34
CA SER A 138 -0.34 -15.80 23.80
C SER A 138 -1.17 -14.63 24.33
N ASP A 139 -1.96 -14.89 25.37
CA ASP A 139 -2.75 -13.89 26.09
C ASP A 139 -3.67 -13.02 25.19
N PRO A 140 -4.69 -13.62 24.55
CA PRO A 140 -5.58 -12.92 23.62
C PRO A 140 -6.34 -11.75 24.26
N VAL A 141 -6.65 -11.81 25.55
CA VAL A 141 -7.36 -10.71 26.24
C VAL A 141 -6.46 -9.50 26.39
N SER A 142 -5.23 -9.65 26.90
CA SER A 142 -4.32 -8.51 27.02
C SER A 142 -3.95 -7.91 25.67
N VAL A 143 -3.78 -8.74 24.64
CA VAL A 143 -3.60 -8.28 23.26
C VAL A 143 -4.81 -7.46 22.80
N ALA A 144 -6.04 -7.95 23.03
CA ALA A 144 -7.26 -7.24 22.68
C ALA A 144 -7.37 -5.87 23.40
N ILE A 145 -7.03 -5.79 24.68
CA ILE A 145 -7.00 -4.52 25.45
C ILE A 145 -6.07 -3.52 24.76
N MET A 146 -4.87 -3.95 24.37
CA MET A 146 -3.93 -3.05 23.70
C MET A 146 -4.41 -2.64 22.31
N LEU A 147 -5.00 -3.57 21.55
CA LEU A 147 -5.58 -3.27 20.24
C LEU A 147 -6.74 -2.29 20.31
N GLN A 148 -7.56 -2.36 21.36
CA GLN A 148 -8.61 -1.38 21.61
C GLN A 148 -8.03 0.01 21.87
N ARG A 149 -6.98 0.11 22.69
CA ARG A 149 -6.29 1.38 22.97
C ARG A 149 -5.67 2.01 21.73
N GLU A 150 -5.17 1.18 20.81
CA GLU A 150 -4.62 1.59 19.51
C GLU A 150 -5.71 1.82 18.45
N GLY A 151 -7.00 1.68 18.81
CA GLY A 151 -8.14 1.91 17.91
C GLY A 151 -8.33 0.86 16.82
N VAL A 152 -7.71 -0.31 16.93
CA VAL A 152 -7.84 -1.42 15.96
C VAL A 152 -9.18 -2.14 16.14
N ILE A 153 -9.64 -2.29 17.38
CA ILE A 153 -10.92 -2.93 17.71
C ILE A 153 -11.76 -2.04 18.63
N THR A 154 -13.07 -2.28 18.67
CA THR A 154 -13.99 -1.54 19.54
C THR A 154 -14.06 -2.16 20.94
N GLY A 155 -14.61 -1.42 21.92
CA GLY A 155 -14.87 -1.97 23.25
C GLY A 155 -15.88 -3.12 23.25
N GLN A 156 -16.82 -3.14 22.31
CA GLN A 156 -17.74 -4.27 22.14
C GLN A 156 -17.01 -5.55 21.75
N VAL A 157 -16.03 -5.46 20.85
CA VAL A 157 -15.20 -6.61 20.47
C VAL A 157 -14.38 -7.09 21.66
N LEU A 158 -13.77 -6.18 22.42
CA LEU A 158 -13.02 -6.54 23.63
C LEU A 158 -13.89 -7.32 24.62
N ALA A 159 -15.09 -6.84 24.92
CA ALA A 159 -16.03 -7.52 25.81
C ALA A 159 -16.40 -8.93 25.29
N SER A 160 -16.57 -9.09 23.98
CA SER A 160 -16.79 -10.40 23.35
C SER A 160 -15.59 -11.35 23.56
N VAL A 161 -14.35 -10.86 23.40
CA VAL A 161 -13.15 -11.66 23.66
C VAL A 161 -13.06 -12.07 25.14
N GLU A 162 -13.33 -11.16 26.06
CA GLU A 162 -13.35 -11.44 27.51
C GLU A 162 -14.41 -12.49 27.87
N SER A 163 -15.61 -12.38 27.29
CA SER A 163 -16.73 -13.32 27.53
C SER A 163 -16.50 -14.74 27.00
N ALA A 164 -15.58 -14.92 26.04
CA ALA A 164 -15.21 -16.24 25.51
C ALA A 164 -14.34 -17.08 26.48
N SER A 165 -14.04 -16.53 27.66
CA SER A 165 -13.36 -17.21 28.78
C SER A 165 -14.16 -18.43 29.28
N PRO A 166 -13.51 -19.53 29.72
CA PRO A 166 -12.08 -19.70 29.95
C PRO A 166 -11.30 -20.32 28.78
N SER A 167 -11.92 -20.48 27.61
CA SER A 167 -11.30 -21.16 26.46
C SER A 167 -10.39 -20.19 25.69
N VAL A 168 -9.08 -20.26 25.94
CA VAL A 168 -8.07 -19.49 25.18
C VAL A 168 -8.23 -19.68 23.66
N PRO A 169 -8.48 -20.90 23.11
CA PRO A 169 -8.78 -21.07 21.69
C PRO A 169 -9.97 -20.23 21.20
N ASN A 170 -11.07 -20.18 21.97
CA ASN A 170 -12.24 -19.39 21.59
C ASN A 170 -11.94 -17.89 21.60
N GLN A 171 -11.19 -17.42 22.60
CA GLN A 171 -10.76 -16.02 22.68
C GLN A 171 -9.92 -15.61 21.46
N ARG A 172 -9.00 -16.49 21.03
CA ARG A 172 -8.19 -16.27 19.82
C ARG A 172 -9.06 -16.18 18.57
N GLU A 173 -9.99 -17.12 18.37
CA GLU A 173 -10.84 -17.09 17.18
C GLU A 173 -11.72 -15.84 17.12
N VAL A 174 -12.31 -15.41 18.25
CA VAL A 174 -13.08 -14.16 18.33
C VAL A 174 -12.20 -12.95 17.99
N LEU A 175 -10.99 -12.88 18.56
CA LEU A 175 -10.07 -11.78 18.28
C LEU A 175 -9.64 -11.77 16.80
N LEU A 176 -9.23 -12.90 16.25
CA LEU A 176 -8.76 -13.00 14.86
C LEU A 176 -9.89 -12.69 13.86
N ALA A 177 -11.13 -13.08 14.15
CA ALA A 177 -12.29 -12.68 13.37
C ALA A 177 -12.53 -11.16 13.40
N ALA A 178 -12.28 -10.49 14.52
CA ALA A 178 -12.38 -9.04 14.58
C ALA A 178 -11.23 -8.33 13.84
N ILE A 179 -10.03 -8.90 13.87
CA ILE A 179 -8.87 -8.31 13.19
C ILE A 179 -9.03 -8.34 11.67
N ILE A 180 -9.56 -9.42 11.10
CA ILE A 180 -9.84 -9.44 9.66
C ILE A 180 -10.84 -8.35 9.26
N VAL A 181 -11.91 -8.16 10.04
CA VAL A 181 -12.89 -7.07 9.81
C VAL A 181 -12.24 -5.69 9.94
N ALA A 182 -11.33 -5.51 10.90
CA ALA A 182 -10.58 -4.27 11.04
C ALA A 182 -9.71 -3.99 9.80
N ILE A 183 -8.99 -5.00 9.29
CA ILE A 183 -8.15 -4.90 8.09
C ILE A 183 -9.01 -4.56 6.86
N GLU A 184 -10.17 -5.19 6.71
CA GLU A 184 -11.14 -4.90 5.64
C GLU A 184 -11.59 -3.43 5.65
N SER A 185 -11.72 -2.82 6.83
CA SER A 185 -12.05 -1.40 6.95
C SER A 185 -10.87 -0.47 6.68
N LYS A 186 -9.65 -0.88 7.05
CA LYS A 186 -8.42 -0.11 6.87
C LYS A 186 -7.22 -1.04 6.88
N TYR A 187 -6.68 -1.31 5.69
CA TYR A 187 -5.60 -2.28 5.49
C TYR A 187 -4.35 -2.00 6.35
N SER A 188 -4.06 -0.72 6.64
CA SER A 188 -2.91 -0.33 7.47
C SER A 188 -3.00 -0.80 8.93
N LEU A 189 -4.18 -1.21 9.40
CA LEU A 189 -4.35 -1.73 10.76
C LEU A 189 -3.66 -3.09 10.96
N LEU A 190 -3.33 -3.81 9.87
CA LEU A 190 -2.47 -4.99 9.96
C LEU A 190 -1.09 -4.65 10.55
N GLN A 191 -0.50 -3.53 10.14
CA GLN A 191 0.78 -3.07 10.67
C GLN A 191 0.68 -2.71 12.15
N THR A 192 -0.41 -2.06 12.56
CA THR A 192 -0.67 -1.76 13.98
C THR A 192 -0.83 -3.06 14.78
N PHE A 193 -1.61 -4.03 14.28
CA PHE A 193 -1.76 -5.33 14.90
C PHE A 193 -0.41 -6.05 15.09
N ALA A 194 0.40 -6.11 14.03
CA ALA A 194 1.72 -6.73 14.08
C ALA A 194 2.65 -6.03 15.08
N SER A 195 2.59 -4.70 15.15
CA SER A 195 3.34 -3.88 16.12
C SER A 195 2.88 -4.12 17.56
N VAL A 196 1.58 -4.31 17.79
CA VAL A 196 1.07 -4.70 19.10
C VAL A 196 1.56 -6.09 19.49
N LEU A 197 1.54 -7.08 18.59
CA LEU A 197 2.08 -8.41 18.88
C LEU A 197 3.55 -8.37 19.32
N CYS A 198 4.36 -7.49 18.71
CA CYS A 198 5.76 -7.28 19.08
C CYS A 198 5.96 -6.76 20.52
N LYS A 199 4.93 -6.17 21.16
CA LYS A 199 5.00 -5.70 22.55
C LYS A 199 4.82 -6.83 23.58
N PHE A 200 4.37 -8.03 23.15
CA PHE A 200 4.18 -9.18 24.02
C PHE A 200 5.28 -10.21 23.79
N THR A 201 6.03 -10.58 24.83
CA THR A 201 7.19 -11.49 24.75
C THR A 201 6.84 -12.83 24.08
N GLY A 202 5.65 -13.39 24.35
CA GLY A 202 5.17 -14.63 23.72
C GLY A 202 4.79 -14.50 22.23
N ASN A 203 4.58 -13.29 21.73
CA ASN A 203 4.07 -13.03 20.38
C ASN A 203 5.07 -12.29 19.47
N VAL A 204 6.25 -11.92 19.95
CA VAL A 204 7.25 -11.14 19.18
C VAL A 204 7.52 -11.77 17.82
N LYS A 205 7.75 -13.08 17.77
CA LYS A 205 8.03 -13.79 16.51
C LYS A 205 6.88 -13.67 15.51
N LEU A 206 5.63 -13.78 15.97
CA LEU A 206 4.44 -13.64 15.13
C LEU A 206 4.33 -12.21 14.57
N GLY A 207 4.48 -11.20 15.45
CA GLY A 207 4.46 -9.80 15.05
C GLY A 207 5.57 -9.45 14.05
N THR A 208 6.80 -9.87 14.31
CA THR A 208 7.95 -9.60 13.42
C THR A 208 7.81 -10.25 12.06
N VAL A 209 7.23 -11.45 11.99
CA VAL A 209 7.00 -12.12 10.70
C VAL A 209 5.95 -11.37 9.89
N ILE A 210 4.82 -10.98 10.49
CA ILE A 210 3.79 -10.21 9.80
C ILE A 210 4.33 -8.85 9.35
N GLN A 211 5.10 -8.15 10.17
CA GLN A 211 5.72 -6.86 9.81
C GLN A 211 6.73 -6.97 8.65
N ARG A 212 7.37 -8.14 8.47
CA ARG A 212 8.30 -8.37 7.37
C ARG A 212 7.56 -8.59 6.06
N ASP A 213 6.44 -9.30 6.15
CA ASP A 213 5.67 -9.72 4.98
C ASP A 213 4.73 -8.62 4.47
N TYR A 214 4.41 -7.62 5.31
CA TYR A 214 3.63 -6.42 5.01
C TYR A 214 4.48 -5.26 4.52
#